data_AF-A0A954W6U4-F1
#
_entry.id   AF-A0A954W6U4-F1
#
_cell.length_a   1.000
_cell.length_b   1.000
_cell.length_c   1.000
_cell.angle_alpha   90.00
_cell.angle_beta   90.00
_cell.angle_gamma   90.00
#
_symmetry.space_group_name_H-M   'P 1'
#
loop_
_entity.id
_entity.type
_entity.pdbx_description
1 polymer ?
#
loop_
_entity_poly.entity_id
_entity_poly.type
_entity_poly.pdbx_seq_one_letter_code
_entity_poly.pdbx_strand_id
1 'polypeptide(L)'
;SVQVQAQLDDSTLEYPTAKLRALLRVMDDLGNSVKADDVPQRTLLSLMGSFEQAQRGFILLREPSGDEFRAAAAMHRDGSTRRIRMSRTIVESVVRRRSAILTADATQDQRFSDSHSVSKMQLRSMMCAPLISRDGDVFGVIQL
;
A
#
# COMPACT_ATOMS: atom_id res chain seq x y z
N SER A 1 67.23 -25.46 -12.43
CA SER A 1 66.08 -26.06 -11.72
C SER A 1 64.98 -25.02 -11.56
N VAL A 2 63.75 -25.46 -11.73
CA VAL A 2 62.52 -24.70 -12.06
C VAL A 2 61.92 -23.98 -10.83
N GLN A 3 61.20 -22.88 -11.13
CA GLN A 3 60.28 -22.05 -10.30
C GLN A 3 59.24 -22.88 -9.50
N VAL A 4 58.52 -22.34 -8.50
CA VAL A 4 57.30 -21.52 -8.67
C VAL A 4 56.94 -20.78 -7.38
N GLN A 5 56.78 -19.45 -7.51
CA GLN A 5 56.08 -18.55 -6.58
C GLN A 5 54.57 -18.79 -6.63
N ALA A 6 53.90 -18.75 -5.49
CA ALA A 6 52.47 -18.46 -5.43
C ALA A 6 52.29 -17.17 -4.61
N GLN A 7 52.30 -16.04 -5.32
CA GLN A 7 51.71 -14.79 -4.85
C GLN A 7 50.20 -15.01 -4.79
N LEU A 8 49.61 -14.87 -3.60
CA LEU A 8 48.16 -14.89 -3.43
C LEU A 8 47.62 -13.54 -3.90
N ASP A 9 47.09 -13.51 -5.11
CA ASP A 9 46.46 -12.34 -5.72
C ASP A 9 45.18 -11.94 -4.97
N ASP A 10 45.11 -10.67 -4.56
CA ASP A 10 43.95 -10.00 -3.92
C ASP A 10 42.67 -10.08 -4.79
N SER A 11 42.83 -10.22 -6.12
CA SER A 11 41.75 -10.43 -7.09
C SER A 11 41.05 -11.79 -6.96
N THR A 12 41.67 -12.77 -6.29
CA THR A 12 41.08 -14.10 -6.09
C THR A 12 39.96 -14.09 -5.06
N LEU A 13 39.95 -13.11 -4.14
CA LEU A 13 38.91 -12.92 -3.11
C LEU A 13 37.75 -12.04 -3.60
N GLU A 14 37.93 -11.27 -4.66
CA GLU A 14 36.88 -10.45 -5.27
C GLU A 14 35.73 -11.31 -5.81
N TYR A 15 36.04 -12.43 -6.46
CA TYR A 15 35.03 -13.31 -7.06
C TYR A 15 34.19 -14.08 -6.03
N PRO A 16 34.76 -14.71 -4.98
CA PRO A 16 34.02 -15.24 -3.83
C PRO A 16 33.18 -14.17 -3.12
N THR A 17 33.72 -12.97 -2.94
CA THR A 17 33.03 -11.89 -2.23
C THR A 17 31.90 -11.29 -3.07
N ALA A 18 32.06 -11.19 -4.38
CA ALA A 18 31.02 -10.80 -5.32
C ALA A 18 29.88 -11.84 -5.38
N LYS A 19 30.22 -13.14 -5.40
CA LYS A 19 29.24 -14.23 -5.29
C LYS A 19 28.49 -14.20 -3.96
N LEU A 20 29.19 -14.01 -2.85
CA LEU A 20 28.56 -13.89 -1.53
C LEU A 20 27.65 -12.66 -1.45
N ARG A 21 28.06 -11.51 -2.00
CA ARG A 21 27.19 -10.31 -2.10
C ARG A 21 25.97 -10.54 -2.99
N ALA A 22 26.13 -11.22 -4.12
CA ALA A 22 25.01 -11.58 -4.99
C ALA A 22 24.05 -12.55 -4.28
N LEU A 23 24.58 -13.53 -3.56
CA LEU A 23 23.80 -14.48 -2.76
C LEU A 23 23.06 -13.77 -1.63
N LEU A 24 23.73 -12.88 -0.90
CA LEU A 24 23.12 -12.08 0.16
C LEU A 24 22.05 -11.12 -0.37
N ARG A 25 22.23 -10.54 -1.56
CA ARG A 25 21.17 -9.77 -2.23
C ARG A 25 19.98 -10.63 -2.62
N VAL A 26 20.21 -11.81 -3.20
CA VAL A 26 19.11 -12.73 -3.53
C VAL A 26 18.42 -13.20 -2.24
N MET A 27 19.17 -13.46 -1.17
CA MET A 27 18.62 -13.81 0.15
C MET A 27 17.94 -12.63 0.85
N ASP A 28 18.31 -11.38 0.58
CA ASP A 28 17.63 -10.18 1.07
C ASP A 28 16.37 -9.90 0.25
N ASP A 29 16.41 -10.10 -1.07
CA ASP A 29 15.25 -10.03 -1.96
C ASP A 29 14.23 -11.14 -1.67
N LEU A 30 14.71 -12.36 -1.38
CA LEU A 30 13.90 -13.48 -0.87
C LEU A 30 13.58 -13.35 0.62
N GLY A 31 14.40 -12.69 1.44
CA GLY A 31 14.16 -12.52 2.88
C GLY A 31 13.16 -11.41 3.16
N ASN A 32 13.17 -10.39 2.29
CA ASN A 32 12.09 -9.46 2.02
C ASN A 32 11.05 -10.05 1.05
N SER A 33 10.95 -11.39 0.93
CA SER A 33 9.72 -12.01 0.44
C SER A 33 8.62 -11.63 1.42
N VAL A 34 8.03 -10.47 1.11
CA VAL A 34 6.80 -9.89 1.57
C VAL A 34 6.32 -10.51 2.88
N LYS A 35 6.72 -9.91 4.01
CA LYS A 35 5.82 -9.99 5.17
C LYS A 35 4.47 -9.48 4.65
N ALA A 36 3.42 -10.31 4.76
CA ALA A 36 2.09 -9.93 4.31
C ALA A 36 1.67 -8.55 4.86
N ASP A 37 2.19 -8.21 6.04
CA ASP A 37 2.03 -6.94 6.74
C ASP A 37 2.59 -5.71 6.02
N ASP A 38 3.45 -5.86 5.00
CA ASP A 38 4.06 -4.74 4.24
C ASP A 38 3.42 -4.52 2.86
N VAL A 39 2.58 -5.44 2.39
CA VAL A 39 1.88 -5.30 1.10
C VAL A 39 1.05 -4.02 1.05
N PRO A 40 0.19 -3.73 2.06
CA PRO A 40 -0.68 -2.56 2.00
C PRO A 40 0.13 -1.26 1.88
N GLN A 41 1.22 -1.12 2.62
CA GLN A 41 2.08 0.05 2.63
C GLN A 41 2.74 0.26 1.26
N ARG A 42 3.29 -0.80 0.67
CA ARG A 42 3.94 -0.72 -0.66
C ARG A 42 2.94 -0.45 -1.77
N THR A 43 1.77 -1.09 -1.75
CA THR A 43 0.70 -0.84 -2.70
C THR A 43 0.23 0.61 -2.62
N LEU A 44 0.01 1.12 -1.40
CA LEU A 44 -0.40 2.50 -1.20
C LEU A 44 0.67 3.49 -1.67
N LEU A 45 1.94 3.21 -1.40
CA LEU A 45 3.07 4.04 -1.85
C LEU A 45 3.12 4.11 -3.38
N SER A 46 3.01 2.97 -4.07
CA SER A 46 3.02 2.89 -5.54
C SER A 46 1.84 3.65 -6.16
N LEU A 47 0.63 3.51 -5.58
CA LEU A 47 -0.55 4.23 -6.05
C LEU A 47 -0.42 5.72 -5.86
N MET A 48 0.02 6.17 -4.69
CA MET A 48 0.28 7.59 -4.44
C MET A 48 1.38 8.15 -5.34
N GLY A 49 2.35 7.33 -5.77
CA GLY A 49 3.31 7.70 -6.81
C GLY A 49 2.69 7.88 -8.20
N SER A 50 1.66 7.08 -8.53
CA SER A 50 0.98 7.12 -9.83
C SER A 50 -0.09 8.22 -9.92
N PHE A 51 -0.68 8.61 -8.79
CA PHE A 51 -1.70 9.65 -8.68
C PHE A 51 -1.12 10.90 -8.02
N GLU A 52 -0.36 11.71 -8.77
CA GLU A 52 0.37 12.88 -8.23
C GLU A 52 -0.53 13.89 -7.49
N GLN A 53 -1.79 14.02 -7.90
CA GLN A 53 -2.76 14.93 -7.29
C GLN A 53 -3.38 14.38 -5.99
N ALA A 54 -3.25 13.08 -5.72
CA ALA A 54 -3.78 12.48 -4.49
C ALA A 54 -3.01 13.00 -3.28
N GLN A 55 -3.70 13.67 -2.35
CA GLN A 55 -3.07 14.31 -1.19
C GLN A 55 -2.92 13.35 -0.01
N ARG A 56 -3.77 12.33 0.06
CA ARG A 56 -3.81 11.32 1.12
C ARG A 56 -4.35 10.03 0.54
N GLY A 57 -4.02 8.92 1.16
CA GLY A 57 -4.60 7.63 0.81
C GLY A 57 -4.51 6.65 1.96
N PHE A 58 -5.37 5.64 1.94
CA PHE A 58 -5.35 4.58 2.93
C PHE A 58 -5.91 3.28 2.38
N ILE A 59 -5.51 2.19 3.02
CA ILE A 59 -6.02 0.85 2.80
C ILE A 59 -6.58 0.35 4.12
N LEU A 60 -7.83 -0.09 4.08
CA LEU A 60 -8.47 -0.82 5.15
C LEU A 60 -8.55 -2.29 4.80
N LEU A 61 -8.26 -3.17 5.76
CA LEU A 61 -8.45 -4.61 5.63
C LEU A 61 -9.42 -5.08 6.70
N ARG A 62 -10.24 -6.05 6.34
CA ARG A 62 -11.17 -6.72 7.24
C ARG A 62 -10.40 -7.49 8.31
N GLU A 63 -10.79 -7.35 9.56
CA GLU A 63 -10.19 -8.14 10.64
C GLU A 63 -10.63 -9.61 10.56
N PRO A 64 -9.74 -10.57 10.89
CA PRO A 64 -10.12 -11.99 10.93
C PRO A 64 -11.25 -12.29 11.94
N SER A 65 -11.34 -11.46 12.98
CA SER A 65 -12.23 -11.63 14.14
C SER A 65 -13.64 -11.08 13.95
N GLY A 66 -13.97 -10.40 12.84
CA GLY A 66 -15.30 -9.83 12.70
C GLY A 66 -15.56 -9.03 11.42
N ASP A 67 -16.65 -8.26 11.46
CA ASP A 67 -17.12 -7.47 10.32
C ASP A 67 -16.42 -6.09 10.21
N GLU A 68 -15.46 -5.82 11.10
CA GLU A 68 -14.77 -4.53 11.18
C GLU A 68 -13.57 -4.43 10.24
N PHE A 69 -13.31 -3.21 9.79
CA PHE A 69 -12.17 -2.86 8.94
C PHE A 69 -11.14 -2.06 9.75
N ARG A 70 -9.88 -2.49 9.71
CA ARG A 70 -8.76 -1.78 10.33
C ARG A 70 -7.86 -1.16 9.26
N ALA A 71 -7.31 0.02 9.57
CA ALA A 71 -6.28 0.62 8.73
C ALA A 71 -5.04 -0.27 8.67
N ALA A 72 -4.71 -0.75 7.48
CA ALA A 72 -3.50 -1.52 7.19
C ALA A 72 -2.39 -0.62 6.65
N ALA A 73 -2.75 0.44 5.92
CA ALA A 73 -1.82 1.48 5.50
C ALA A 73 -2.53 2.83 5.43
N ALA A 74 -1.78 3.90 5.70
CA ALA A 74 -2.25 5.28 5.65
C ALA A 74 -1.07 6.18 5.28
N MET A 75 -1.28 7.12 4.38
CA MET A 75 -0.24 8.06 3.97
C MET A 75 -0.82 9.43 3.63
N HIS A 76 -0.08 10.47 4.01
CA HIS A 76 -0.25 11.82 3.51
C HIS A 76 0.93 12.20 2.61
N ARG A 77 0.66 12.91 1.51
CA ARG A 77 1.72 13.38 0.60
C ARG A 77 2.64 14.41 1.24
N ASP A 78 2.11 15.23 2.15
CA ASP A 78 2.89 16.23 2.90
C ASP A 78 3.73 15.61 4.03
N GLY A 79 3.75 14.28 4.17
CA GLY A 79 4.45 13.57 5.23
C GLY A 79 3.79 13.70 6.61
N SER A 80 2.59 14.28 6.70
CA SER A 80 1.88 14.44 7.96
C SER A 80 1.52 13.10 8.60
N THR A 81 1.73 13.00 9.92
CA THR A 81 1.29 11.88 10.76
C THR A 81 -0.12 12.09 11.34
N ARG A 82 -0.84 13.13 10.88
CA ARG A 82 -2.22 13.37 11.30
C ARG A 82 -3.07 12.14 10.97
N ARG A 83 -4.02 11.85 11.86
CA ARG A 83 -4.95 10.73 11.64
C ARG A 83 -5.79 10.99 10.39
N ILE A 84 -5.70 10.10 9.41
CA ILE A 84 -6.56 10.15 8.24
C ILE A 84 -8.01 9.97 8.68
N ARG A 85 -8.86 10.94 8.30
CA ARG A 85 -10.30 10.85 8.50
C ARG A 85 -10.94 10.14 7.32
N MET A 86 -11.76 9.15 7.62
CA MET A 86 -12.47 8.33 6.65
C MET A 86 -13.99 8.46 6.83
N SER A 87 -14.74 8.56 5.74
CA SER A 87 -16.20 8.55 5.80
C SER A 87 -16.68 7.09 5.86
N ARG A 88 -17.26 6.72 7.00
CA ARG A 88 -17.88 5.38 7.18
C ARG A 88 -18.96 5.12 6.13
N THR A 89 -19.80 6.13 5.83
CA THR A 89 -20.86 6.05 4.82
C THR A 89 -20.33 5.63 3.44
N ILE A 90 -19.18 6.17 3.03
CA ILE A 90 -18.58 5.86 1.74
C ILE A 90 -18.02 4.45 1.75
N VAL A 91 -17.25 4.10 2.78
CA VAL A 91 -16.66 2.76 2.95
C VAL A 91 -17.77 1.69 2.95
N GLU A 92 -18.81 1.86 3.77
CA GLU A 92 -19.96 0.96 3.84
C GLU A 92 -20.69 0.86 2.49
N SER A 93 -20.84 1.98 1.77
CA SER A 93 -21.47 1.97 0.45
C SER A 93 -20.65 1.20 -0.58
N VAL A 94 -19.32 1.35 -0.57
CA VAL A 94 -18.40 0.63 -1.45
C VAL A 94 -18.40 -0.87 -1.13
N VAL A 95 -18.33 -1.23 0.15
CA VAL A 95 -18.38 -2.63 0.60
C VAL A 95 -19.72 -3.28 0.22
N ARG A 96 -20.84 -2.63 0.53
CA ARG A 96 -22.19 -3.15 0.24
C ARG A 96 -22.43 -3.30 -1.27
N ARG A 97 -22.03 -2.30 -2.07
CA ARG A 97 -22.25 -2.31 -3.52
C ARG A 97 -21.22 -3.15 -4.29
N ARG A 98 -20.11 -3.53 -3.66
CA ARG A 98 -18.96 -4.19 -4.31
C ARG A 98 -18.49 -3.47 -5.58
N SER A 99 -18.60 -2.13 -5.58
CA SER A 99 -18.24 -1.29 -6.72
C SER A 99 -17.49 -0.07 -6.25
N ALA A 100 -16.53 0.38 -7.06
CA ALA A 100 -15.81 1.61 -6.81
C ALA A 100 -16.73 2.84 -6.93
N ILE A 101 -16.39 3.88 -6.18
CA ILE A 101 -16.98 5.20 -6.23
C ILE A 101 -15.89 6.19 -6.59
N LEU A 102 -16.13 6.95 -7.66
CA LEU A 102 -15.34 8.10 -8.05
C LEU A 102 -16.24 9.33 -7.95
N THR A 103 -15.72 10.40 -7.35
CA THR A 103 -16.40 11.69 -7.29
C THR A 103 -15.38 12.81 -7.37
N ALA A 104 -15.73 13.90 -8.08
CA ALA A 104 -14.91 15.11 -8.16
C ALA A 104 -15.19 16.06 -6.98
N ASP A 105 -16.36 15.91 -6.34
CA ASP A 105 -16.76 16.64 -5.15
C ASP A 105 -17.78 15.81 -4.35
N ALA A 106 -17.30 15.11 -3.32
CA ALA A 106 -18.17 14.29 -2.49
C ALA A 106 -19.19 15.13 -1.70
N THR A 107 -18.94 16.42 -1.48
CA THR A 107 -19.87 17.31 -0.77
C THR A 107 -21.06 17.73 -1.62
N GLN A 108 -20.94 17.69 -2.95
CA GLN A 108 -22.00 17.99 -3.90
C GLN A 108 -22.59 16.73 -4.57
N ASP A 109 -22.02 15.57 -4.31
CA ASP A 109 -22.51 14.31 -4.84
C ASP A 109 -23.83 13.93 -4.14
N GLN A 110 -24.92 13.86 -4.91
CA GLN A 110 -26.24 13.51 -4.40
C GLN A 110 -26.27 12.13 -3.71
N ARG A 111 -25.32 11.23 -4.02
CA ARG A 111 -25.18 9.95 -3.31
C ARG A 111 -24.80 10.11 -1.84
N PHE A 112 -24.30 11.29 -1.45
CA PHE A 112 -23.77 11.58 -0.11
C PHE A 112 -24.32 12.87 0.49
N SER A 113 -25.35 13.49 -0.09
CA SER A 113 -25.90 14.79 0.32
C SER A 113 -26.27 14.86 1.80
N ASP A 114 -26.72 13.74 2.37
CA ASP A 114 -27.21 13.67 3.75
C ASP A 114 -26.11 13.20 4.73
N SER A 115 -24.89 12.93 4.25
CA SER A 115 -23.81 12.42 5.09
C SER A 115 -23.05 13.55 5.79
N HIS A 116 -23.40 13.81 7.05
CA HIS A 116 -22.67 14.75 7.91
C HIS A 116 -21.14 14.48 7.97
N SER A 117 -20.73 13.22 7.79
CA SER A 117 -19.31 12.83 7.77
C SER A 117 -18.57 13.33 6.52
N VAL A 118 -19.25 13.37 5.37
CA VAL A 118 -18.67 13.79 4.09
C VAL A 118 -18.50 15.31 4.06
N SER A 119 -19.53 16.04 4.48
CA SER A 119 -19.50 17.51 4.55
C SER A 119 -18.43 18.03 5.52
N LYS A 120 -18.24 17.38 6.67
CA LYS A 120 -17.23 17.78 7.67
C LYS A 120 -15.78 17.51 7.24
N MET A 121 -15.55 16.65 6.25
CA MET A 121 -14.21 16.24 5.81
C MET A 121 -13.73 16.99 4.56
N GLN A 122 -14.55 17.87 3.98
CA GLN A 122 -14.26 18.62 2.74
C GLN A 122 -13.65 17.69 1.67
N LEU A 123 -14.26 16.51 1.50
CA LEU A 123 -13.85 15.55 0.48
C LEU A 123 -14.22 16.16 -0.88
N ARG A 124 -13.22 16.71 -1.58
CA ARG A 124 -13.36 17.19 -2.96
C ARG A 124 -13.34 15.98 -3.89
N SER A 125 -12.25 15.82 -4.65
CA SER A 125 -12.02 14.65 -5.49
C SER A 125 -11.57 13.47 -4.64
N MET A 126 -12.21 12.32 -4.83
CA MET A 126 -11.82 11.07 -4.18
C MET A 126 -12.19 9.84 -5.01
N MET A 127 -11.41 8.78 -4.84
CA MET A 127 -11.69 7.44 -5.34
C MET A 127 -11.72 6.47 -4.17
N CYS A 128 -12.77 5.65 -4.08
CA CYS A 128 -12.88 4.60 -3.08
C CYS A 128 -13.29 3.30 -3.75
N ALA A 129 -12.48 2.25 -3.62
CA ALA A 129 -12.68 0.98 -4.31
C ALA A 129 -12.60 -0.21 -3.35
N PRO A 130 -13.43 -1.25 -3.55
CA PRO A 130 -13.38 -2.46 -2.75
C PRO A 130 -12.24 -3.36 -3.22
N LEU A 131 -11.59 -4.04 -2.28
CA LEU A 131 -10.69 -5.16 -2.54
C LEU A 131 -11.51 -6.45 -2.40
N ILE A 132 -11.69 -7.15 -3.51
CA ILE A 132 -12.58 -8.31 -3.62
C ILE A 132 -11.73 -9.56 -3.82
N SER A 133 -12.00 -10.60 -3.03
CA SER A 133 -11.36 -11.91 -3.16
C SER A 133 -11.87 -12.64 -4.41
N ARG A 134 -11.21 -13.75 -4.77
CA ARG A 134 -11.68 -14.60 -5.88
C ARG A 134 -13.08 -15.17 -5.63
N ASP A 135 -13.44 -15.35 -4.37
CA ASP A 135 -14.73 -15.89 -3.95
C ASP A 135 -15.85 -14.82 -3.93
N GLY A 136 -15.53 -13.56 -4.25
CA GLY A 136 -16.49 -12.45 -4.33
C GLY A 136 -16.68 -11.67 -3.03
N ASP A 137 -15.90 -12.00 -1.99
CA ASP A 137 -15.97 -11.33 -0.70
C ASP A 137 -15.10 -10.08 -0.64
N VAL A 138 -15.64 -9.02 -0.06
CA VAL A 138 -14.89 -7.78 0.18
C VAL A 138 -14.04 -7.96 1.43
N PHE A 139 -12.73 -8.07 1.23
CA PHE A 139 -11.75 -8.21 2.31
C PHE A 139 -11.05 -6.90 2.65
N GLY A 140 -11.27 -5.84 1.88
CA GLY A 140 -10.67 -4.54 2.13
C GLY A 140 -11.26 -3.42 1.29
N VAL A 141 -10.79 -2.21 1.56
CA VAL A 141 -11.13 -1.00 0.81
C VAL A 141 -9.88 -0.16 0.64
N ILE A 142 -9.71 0.43 -0.55
CA ILE A 142 -8.70 1.43 -0.81
C ILE A 142 -9.35 2.77 -1.11
N GLN A 143 -8.75 3.85 -0.59
CA GLN A 143 -9.20 5.20 -0.87
C GLN A 143 -8.02 6.13 -1.16
N LEU A 144 -8.21 7.01 -2.15
CA LEU A 144 -7.35 8.13 -2.53
C LEU A 144 -8.15 9.44 -2.51
#